data_AF-A0A954JCH8-F1
#
_entry.id   AF-A0A954JCH8-F1
#
_cell.length_a   1.000
_cell.length_b   1.000
_cell.length_c   1.000
_cell.angle_alpha   90.00
_cell.angle_beta   90.00
_cell.angle_gamma   90.00
#
_symmetry.space_group_name_H-M   'P 1'
#
loop_
_entity.id
_entity.type
_entity.pdbx_description
1 polymer ?
#
loop_
_entity_poly.entity_id
_entity_poly.type
_entity_poly.pdbx_seq_one_letter_code
_entity_poly.pdbx_strand_id
1 'polypeptide(L)'
;MRINGSVSLAMLSLCSLLSLSVSQAQADDSANETANKAFAAFKAKCYHCHGGAKKIESMDILDRKALFANRGESTYIARGDLDKSLIWNRIDDGSMPPDEDEAGNAMEPLTDDEKQSIQSWIEQGAPLPVNEVKREFISNKQVLQWIDDDTRNFKFDKDFAQVKYFSLVHLHNNPEVSDFEIRLHRAALSKALNSLSTSSSIDLPVAIDENETVFRIMLDDYSWTQEKWDTMLEKYPYGHLPNARDPERDIFDRIDRTLGANFDRMYPIRADWFIARATRPELYHMFLDIPEKVADLESRLGVDRANDLKKGNLIRGGVLVSRISSQNRVVDRHEANNGSYWISYDFAKEAGKANIAVRPLGPDHDDPALDLFEFQHDGGEIIFHLNNGLQGYMLITNEGDRIDVGPTSIVADVAKASGTTEIINGLSCMSCHKNGTKEFKDVIHFAHGVQNSAAVEMIDMIYDQDEMQELLAKDQKKHLELLKQTMGPFLQVAEDEDKKIDEFPEPITYVAHMYDQYMTVAEVAAELGFDDKLRVNLRDPDLIQLGLGLLDPRFQDKEGDIVYKRAMWDTIVDGESVFQKALIELGLGIPTSQ
;
A
#
# COMPACT_ATOMS: atom_id res chain seq x y z
N MET A 1 66.97 47.28 -5.46
CA MET A 1 66.28 46.09 -4.95
C MET A 1 64.88 46.54 -4.51
N ARG A 2 63.86 46.28 -5.33
CA ARG A 2 62.43 46.54 -5.03
C ARG A 2 61.73 45.18 -5.07
N ILE A 3 61.02 44.81 -4.00
CA ILE A 3 60.10 43.67 -3.98
C ILE A 3 58.73 44.19 -3.52
N ASN A 4 57.72 43.85 -4.31
CA ASN A 4 56.31 44.21 -4.19
C ASN A 4 55.65 43.54 -2.98
N GLY A 5 54.80 44.29 -2.26
CA GLY A 5 53.84 43.76 -1.31
C GLY A 5 52.43 43.80 -1.92
N SER A 6 51.99 42.67 -2.48
CA SER A 6 50.62 42.48 -2.97
C SER A 6 50.20 41.04 -2.73
N VAL A 7 50.00 40.69 -1.47
CA VAL A 7 49.27 39.50 -1.02
C VAL A 7 48.53 39.93 0.24
N SER A 8 47.19 40.05 0.20
CA SER A 8 46.33 39.81 1.37
C SER A 8 44.82 39.99 1.16
N LEU A 9 44.30 40.32 -0.03
CA LEU A 9 42.84 40.44 -0.19
C LEU A 9 42.13 39.12 -0.60
N ALA A 10 42.81 38.20 -1.31
CA ALA A 10 42.20 36.95 -1.77
C ALA A 10 42.06 35.88 -0.67
N MET A 11 42.91 35.90 0.34
CA MET A 11 42.90 34.91 1.44
C MET A 11 41.80 35.17 2.48
N LEU A 12 41.43 36.44 2.70
CA LEU A 12 40.33 36.82 3.59
C LEU A 12 38.95 36.44 3.01
N SER A 13 38.76 36.57 1.70
CA SER A 13 37.50 36.20 1.04
C SER A 13 37.27 34.68 0.99
N LEU A 14 38.33 33.87 0.94
CA LEU A 14 38.24 32.41 0.93
C LEU A 14 37.95 31.83 2.32
N CYS A 15 38.52 32.42 3.38
CA CYS A 15 38.19 32.06 4.77
C CYS A 15 36.73 32.41 5.14
N SER A 16 36.20 33.54 4.66
CA SER A 16 34.81 33.93 4.93
C SER A 16 33.78 33.01 4.25
N LEU A 17 34.06 32.54 3.03
CA LEU A 17 33.19 31.58 2.31
C LEU A 17 33.20 30.20 2.98
N LEU A 18 34.36 29.72 3.46
CA LEU A 18 34.48 28.47 4.21
C LEU A 18 33.78 28.51 5.58
N SER A 19 33.82 29.65 6.28
CA SER A 19 33.13 29.81 7.57
C SER A 19 31.59 29.88 7.43
N LEU A 20 31.10 30.43 6.30
CA LEU A 20 29.66 30.48 6.00
C LEU A 20 29.11 29.09 5.69
N SER A 21 29.82 28.29 4.88
CA SER A 21 29.40 26.92 4.55
C SER A 21 29.40 25.97 5.76
N VAL A 22 30.36 26.12 6.68
CA VAL A 22 30.41 25.29 7.92
C VAL A 22 29.30 25.68 8.90
N SER A 23 29.01 26.99 9.04
CA SER A 23 27.93 27.45 9.92
C SER A 23 26.55 27.04 9.43
N GLN A 24 26.35 26.99 8.11
CA GLN A 24 25.09 26.57 7.51
C GLN A 24 24.88 25.05 7.64
N ALA A 25 25.92 24.24 7.40
CA ALA A 25 25.86 22.79 7.62
C ALA A 25 25.59 22.41 9.09
N GLN A 26 26.20 23.10 10.05
CA GLN A 26 25.94 22.86 11.48
C GLN A 26 24.52 23.26 11.90
N ALA A 27 23.95 24.31 11.30
CA ALA A 27 22.57 24.71 11.53
C ALA A 27 21.58 23.69 10.94
N ASP A 28 21.86 23.18 9.75
CA ASP A 28 21.07 22.14 9.08
C ASP A 28 21.11 20.81 9.87
N ASP A 29 22.27 20.38 10.36
CA ASP A 29 22.41 19.18 11.21
C ASP A 29 21.62 19.30 12.52
N SER A 30 21.68 20.45 13.18
CA SER A 30 20.92 20.71 14.41
C SER A 30 19.41 20.75 14.17
N ALA A 31 18.98 21.30 13.04
CA ALA A 31 17.58 21.35 12.64
C ALA A 31 17.04 19.95 12.35
N ASN A 32 17.84 19.11 11.68
CA ASN A 32 17.52 17.71 11.39
C ASN A 32 17.41 16.87 12.67
N GLU A 33 18.35 17.01 13.61
CA GLU A 33 18.28 16.30 14.89
C GLU A 33 17.02 16.68 15.67
N THR A 34 16.66 17.97 15.68
CA THR A 34 15.46 18.47 16.35
C THR A 34 14.19 17.92 15.69
N ALA A 35 14.13 17.91 14.36
CA ALA A 35 13.02 17.34 13.61
C ALA A 35 12.86 15.83 13.85
N ASN A 36 13.96 15.08 13.87
CA ASN A 36 13.95 13.64 14.15
C ASN A 36 13.42 13.34 15.56
N LYS A 37 13.81 14.13 16.58
CA LYS A 37 13.27 13.99 17.94
C LYS A 37 11.78 14.31 18.03
N ALA A 38 11.34 15.39 17.38
CA ALA A 38 9.92 15.76 17.34
C ALA A 38 9.05 14.66 16.70
N PHE A 39 9.48 14.11 15.57
CA PHE A 39 8.75 13.02 14.90
C PHE A 39 8.82 11.69 15.66
N ALA A 40 9.93 11.40 16.36
CA ALA A 40 10.01 10.26 17.26
C ALA A 40 8.95 10.36 18.37
N ALA A 41 8.78 11.56 18.95
CA ALA A 41 7.73 11.81 19.94
C ALA A 41 6.31 11.64 19.35
N PHE A 42 6.04 12.19 18.16
CA PHE A 42 4.76 11.97 17.48
C PHE A 42 4.48 10.50 17.20
N LYS A 43 5.48 9.75 16.75
CA LYS A 43 5.36 8.31 16.49
C LYS A 43 5.08 7.52 17.77
N ALA A 44 5.77 7.86 18.86
CA ALA A 44 5.64 7.14 20.13
C ALA A 44 4.34 7.47 20.88
N LYS A 45 3.92 8.75 20.88
CA LYS A 45 2.88 9.26 21.78
C LYS A 45 1.56 9.61 21.08
N CYS A 46 1.57 9.84 19.77
CA CYS A 46 0.41 10.36 19.04
C CYS A 46 -0.09 9.40 17.95
N TYR A 47 0.81 8.70 17.26
CA TYR A 47 0.48 7.89 16.07
C TYR A 47 -0.48 6.73 16.35
N HIS A 48 -0.54 6.25 17.60
CA HIS A 48 -1.50 5.20 17.98
C HIS A 48 -2.96 5.61 17.73
N CYS A 49 -3.33 6.86 18.04
CA CYS A 49 -4.68 7.39 17.90
C CYS A 49 -4.86 8.26 16.64
N HIS A 50 -3.80 8.98 16.26
CA HIS A 50 -3.76 9.89 15.12
C HIS A 50 -2.91 9.30 14.00
N GLY A 51 -3.10 8.03 13.66
CA GLY A 51 -2.33 7.33 12.63
C GLY A 51 -2.95 5.99 12.24
N GLY A 52 -2.64 5.49 11.05
CA GLY A 52 -3.11 4.17 10.59
C GLY A 52 -4.64 4.06 10.40
N ALA A 53 -5.21 2.88 10.66
CA ALA A 53 -6.59 2.52 10.29
C ALA A 53 -7.67 2.87 11.33
N LYS A 54 -7.29 3.26 12.56
CA LYS A 54 -8.22 3.70 13.62
C LYS A 54 -8.01 5.19 13.88
N LYS A 55 -8.39 6.03 12.91
CA LYS A 55 -8.26 7.48 13.00
C LYS A 55 -9.34 8.03 13.93
N ILE A 56 -8.96 8.46 15.12
CA ILE A 56 -9.79 9.37 15.93
C ILE A 56 -9.54 10.76 15.34
N GLU A 57 -10.57 11.31 14.70
CA GLU A 57 -10.52 12.53 13.89
C GLU A 57 -9.65 12.43 12.63
N SER A 58 -9.97 13.21 11.61
CA SER A 58 -9.49 13.05 10.22
C SER A 58 -8.03 13.47 9.99
N MET A 59 -7.11 13.12 10.90
CA MET A 59 -5.71 13.53 10.90
C MET A 59 -4.79 12.33 11.14
N ASP A 60 -3.75 12.21 10.31
CA ASP A 60 -2.60 11.36 10.55
C ASP A 60 -1.41 12.25 10.93
N ILE A 61 -0.84 12.04 12.12
CA ILE A 61 0.22 12.85 12.72
C ILE A 61 1.56 12.68 12.00
N LEU A 62 1.71 11.64 11.17
CA LEU A 62 2.90 11.42 10.35
C LEU A 62 2.66 11.77 8.87
N ASP A 63 1.42 12.08 8.47
CA ASP A 63 1.10 12.58 7.14
C ASP A 63 1.54 14.04 7.01
N ARG A 64 2.66 14.23 6.31
CA ARG A 64 3.27 15.54 6.03
C ARG A 64 2.29 16.49 5.34
N LYS A 65 1.48 15.99 4.41
CA LYS A 65 0.49 16.83 3.71
C LYS A 65 -0.59 17.29 4.67
N ALA A 66 -1.08 16.40 5.52
CA ALA A 66 -2.09 16.75 6.51
C ALA A 66 -1.58 17.75 7.54
N LEU A 67 -0.35 17.57 8.05
CA LEU A 67 0.27 18.44 9.07
C LEU A 67 0.36 19.91 8.63
N PHE A 68 0.70 20.15 7.36
CA PHE A 68 0.92 21.49 6.83
C PHE A 68 -0.25 22.02 6.00
N ALA A 69 -1.33 21.24 5.82
CA ALA A 69 -2.49 21.67 5.05
C ALA A 69 -3.13 22.91 5.68
N ASN A 70 -3.40 23.91 4.84
CA ASN A 70 -4.09 25.13 5.23
C ASN A 70 -5.55 24.82 5.62
N ARG A 71 -5.95 25.22 6.83
CA ARG A 71 -7.31 25.02 7.39
C ARG A 71 -7.95 26.35 7.79
N GLY A 72 -7.81 27.37 6.93
CA GLY A 72 -8.40 28.70 7.15
C GLY A 72 -7.41 29.63 7.83
N GLU A 73 -7.70 30.05 9.07
CA GLU A 73 -6.79 30.91 9.85
C GLU A 73 -5.72 30.11 10.63
N SER A 74 -5.76 28.78 10.56
CA SER A 74 -4.86 27.89 11.32
C SER A 74 -4.44 26.69 10.49
N THR A 75 -3.33 26.06 10.87
CA THR A 75 -2.80 24.81 10.32
C THR A 75 -2.54 23.86 11.49
N TYR A 76 -2.43 22.54 11.25
CA TYR A 76 -2.06 21.64 12.34
C TYR A 76 -0.68 21.97 12.88
N ILE A 77 0.27 22.24 11.99
CA ILE A 77 1.56 22.87 12.27
C ILE A 77 1.74 24.07 11.34
N ALA A 78 1.82 25.28 11.91
CA ALA A 78 2.22 26.48 11.22
C ALA A 78 3.74 26.64 11.31
N ARG A 79 4.43 26.66 10.18
CA ARG A 79 5.89 26.75 10.12
C ARG A 79 6.38 28.05 10.79
N GLY A 80 7.16 27.92 11.85
CA GLY A 80 7.74 29.05 12.59
C GLY A 80 6.77 29.79 13.51
N ASP A 81 5.52 29.33 13.67
CA ASP A 81 4.46 30.05 14.38
C ASP A 81 3.71 29.07 15.33
N LEU A 82 4.08 29.09 16.62
CA LEU A 82 3.47 28.23 17.63
C LEU A 82 1.99 28.55 17.85
N ASP A 83 1.62 29.83 17.89
CA ASP A 83 0.27 30.28 18.20
C ASP A 83 -0.74 29.80 17.15
N LYS A 84 -0.31 29.69 15.89
CA LYS A 84 -1.12 29.18 14.77
C LYS A 84 -1.04 27.67 14.57
N SER A 85 -0.25 26.97 15.39
CA SER A 85 -0.08 25.51 15.33
C SER A 85 -1.07 24.81 16.26
N LEU A 86 -2.15 24.25 15.70
CA LEU A 86 -3.21 23.62 16.49
C LEU A 86 -2.71 22.46 17.35
N ILE A 87 -1.76 21.66 16.85
CA ILE A 87 -1.19 20.54 17.62
C ILE A 87 -0.39 21.07 18.82
N TRP A 88 0.38 22.14 18.63
CA TRP A 88 1.16 22.74 19.71
C TRP A 88 0.26 23.23 20.84
N ASN A 89 -0.84 23.93 20.51
CA ASN A 89 -1.78 24.43 21.50
C ASN A 89 -2.36 23.30 22.37
N ARG A 90 -2.58 22.11 21.81
CA ARG A 90 -3.05 20.91 22.53
C ARG A 90 -1.97 20.25 23.40
N ILE A 91 -0.71 20.36 22.99
CA ILE A 91 0.43 19.86 23.77
C ILE A 91 0.71 20.80 24.96
N ASP A 92 0.62 22.11 24.72
CA ASP A 92 0.86 23.16 25.71
C ASP A 92 -0.24 23.20 26.79
N ASP A 93 -1.51 23.06 26.39
CA ASP A 93 -2.64 23.01 27.33
C ASP A 93 -2.77 21.65 28.06
N GLY A 94 -1.96 20.65 27.68
CA GLY A 94 -1.91 19.33 28.29
C GLY A 94 -3.07 18.40 27.90
N SER A 95 -3.90 18.77 26.92
CA SER A 95 -4.98 17.93 26.43
C SER A 95 -4.51 16.78 25.53
N MET A 96 -3.27 16.85 25.01
CA MET A 96 -2.66 15.80 24.20
C MET A 96 -1.24 15.43 24.66
N PRO A 97 -0.93 14.12 24.78
CA PRO A 97 -1.86 12.99 24.72
C PRO A 97 -2.85 13.00 25.91
N PRO A 98 -4.06 12.42 25.77
CA PRO A 98 -5.01 12.30 26.88
C PRO A 98 -4.46 11.35 27.95
N ASP A 99 -5.07 11.32 29.14
CA ASP A 99 -4.68 10.39 30.22
C ASP A 99 -5.03 8.92 29.87
N GLU A 100 -6.09 8.69 29.09
CA GLU A 100 -6.56 7.37 28.66
C GLU A 100 -6.98 7.38 27.18
N ASP A 101 -6.86 6.25 26.49
CA ASP A 101 -7.41 6.03 25.13
C ASP A 101 -8.93 5.72 25.15
N GLU A 102 -9.55 5.57 23.96
CA GLU A 102 -10.99 5.23 23.86
C GLU A 102 -11.36 3.86 24.47
N ALA A 103 -10.38 2.99 24.69
CA ALA A 103 -10.55 1.69 25.34
C ALA A 103 -10.28 1.73 26.85
N GLY A 104 -9.95 2.89 27.42
CA GLY A 104 -9.64 3.09 28.84
C GLY A 104 -8.22 2.65 29.23
N ASN A 105 -7.30 2.51 28.28
CA ASN A 105 -5.90 2.23 28.58
C ASN A 105 -5.17 3.53 28.89
N ALA A 106 -4.37 3.53 29.96
CA ALA A 106 -3.55 4.68 30.33
C ALA A 106 -2.53 5.03 29.23
N MET A 107 -2.45 6.31 28.90
CA MET A 107 -1.53 6.86 27.91
C MET A 107 -0.37 7.57 28.61
N GLU A 108 0.84 7.42 28.08
CA GLU A 108 2.00 8.09 28.64
C GLU A 108 2.06 9.56 28.18
N PRO A 109 2.20 10.53 29.09
CA PRO A 109 2.36 11.93 28.72
C PRO A 109 3.68 12.17 28.00
N LEU A 110 3.75 13.28 27.25
CA LEU A 110 5.00 13.80 26.71
C LEU A 110 5.90 14.25 27.87
N THR A 111 7.16 13.84 27.81
CA THR A 111 8.23 14.37 28.68
C THR A 111 8.54 15.83 28.31
N ASP A 112 9.14 16.56 29.25
CA ASP A 112 9.56 17.96 29.00
C ASP A 112 10.53 18.06 27.81
N ASP A 113 11.43 17.09 27.66
CA ASP A 113 12.38 17.03 26.53
C ASP A 113 11.68 16.80 25.19
N GLU A 114 10.65 15.95 25.14
CA GLU A 114 9.84 15.71 23.94
C GLU A 114 9.01 16.96 23.59
N LYS A 115 8.38 17.60 24.57
CA LYS A 115 7.66 18.88 24.37
C LYS A 115 8.59 19.96 23.83
N GLN A 116 9.76 20.12 24.44
CA GLN A 116 10.76 21.09 24.01
C GLN A 116 11.27 20.81 22.60
N SER A 117 11.45 19.53 22.24
CA SER A 117 11.87 19.13 20.89
C SER A 117 10.80 19.49 19.85
N ILE A 118 9.52 19.25 20.14
CA ILE A 118 8.41 19.65 19.26
C ILE A 118 8.32 21.18 19.14
N GLN A 119 8.44 21.90 20.25
CA GLN A 119 8.44 23.37 20.26
C GLN A 119 9.55 23.93 19.35
N SER A 120 10.78 23.50 19.61
CA SER A 120 11.97 23.98 18.92
C SER A 120 11.90 23.64 17.43
N TRP A 121 11.35 22.48 17.09
CA TRP A 121 11.10 22.07 15.72
C TRP A 121 10.15 23.02 14.99
N ILE A 122 9.00 23.36 15.59
CA ILE A 122 8.03 24.29 14.98
C ILE A 122 8.66 25.67 14.78
N GLU A 123 9.32 26.20 15.80
CA GLU A 123 10.00 27.51 15.76
C GLU A 123 11.08 27.58 14.66
N GLN A 124 11.76 26.47 14.38
CA GLN A 124 12.76 26.36 13.31
C GLN A 124 12.14 26.25 11.90
N GLY A 125 10.84 26.49 11.76
CA GLY A 125 10.14 26.39 10.48
C GLY A 125 9.61 25.00 10.18
N ALA A 126 9.56 24.12 11.19
CA ALA A 126 9.13 22.73 11.08
C ALA A 126 9.81 21.97 9.92
N PRO A 127 11.17 21.97 9.87
CA PRO A 127 11.91 21.27 8.82
C PRO A 127 11.55 19.79 8.85
N LEU A 128 11.40 19.16 7.69
CA LEU A 128 11.07 17.74 7.67
C LEU A 128 12.22 16.94 8.32
N PRO A 129 11.91 15.91 9.13
CA PRO A 129 12.93 15.02 9.66
C PRO A 129 13.68 14.41 8.49
N VAL A 130 14.96 14.74 8.38
CA VAL A 130 15.85 14.03 7.50
C VAL A 130 16.27 12.79 8.27
N ASN A 131 15.52 11.70 8.04
CA ASN A 131 15.96 10.37 8.41
C ASN A 131 17.11 9.97 7.49
N GLU A 132 18.23 10.69 7.48
CA GLU A 132 19.41 10.31 6.70
C GLU A 132 19.98 9.01 7.28
N VAL A 133 19.34 7.90 6.95
CA VAL A 133 19.90 6.58 7.10
C VAL A 133 21.02 6.56 6.08
N LYS A 134 22.25 6.73 6.56
CA LYS A 134 23.43 6.64 5.71
C LYS A 134 23.59 5.20 5.28
N ARG A 135 23.01 4.87 4.14
CA ARG A 135 23.21 3.61 3.43
C ARG A 135 24.24 3.80 2.34
N GLU A 136 25.01 2.76 2.08
CA GLU A 136 25.85 2.76 0.88
C GLU A 136 24.95 2.73 -0.36
N PHE A 137 25.25 3.63 -1.29
CA PHE A 137 24.52 3.72 -2.55
C PHE A 137 24.73 2.44 -3.38
N ILE A 138 23.62 1.87 -3.87
CA ILE A 138 23.62 0.69 -4.73
C ILE A 138 23.46 1.16 -6.18
N SER A 139 24.48 0.93 -7.00
CA SER A 139 24.49 1.25 -8.42
C SER A 139 23.79 0.18 -9.27
N ASN A 140 23.29 0.58 -10.45
CA ASN A 140 22.77 -0.34 -11.47
C ASN A 140 23.77 -1.44 -11.85
N LYS A 141 25.07 -1.14 -11.84
CA LYS A 141 26.13 -2.12 -12.04
C LYS A 141 26.13 -3.20 -10.95
N GLN A 142 26.00 -2.83 -9.68
CA GLN A 142 25.93 -3.79 -8.57
C GLN A 142 24.68 -4.68 -8.68
N VAL A 143 23.53 -4.11 -9.04
CA VAL A 143 22.30 -4.88 -9.30
C VAL A 143 22.53 -5.96 -10.36
N LEU A 144 23.12 -5.58 -11.50
CA LEU A 144 23.42 -6.55 -12.56
C LEU A 144 24.51 -7.55 -12.14
N GLN A 145 25.46 -7.17 -11.29
CA GLN A 145 26.44 -8.11 -10.73
C GLN A 145 25.75 -9.16 -9.87
N TRP A 146 24.85 -8.80 -8.97
CA TRP A 146 24.12 -9.77 -8.15
C TRP A 146 23.28 -10.73 -8.99
N ILE A 147 22.63 -10.25 -10.07
CA ILE A 147 21.88 -11.12 -10.99
C ILE A 147 22.82 -12.04 -11.77
N ASP A 148 23.94 -11.53 -12.29
CA ASP A 148 24.95 -12.37 -12.98
C ASP A 148 25.59 -13.39 -12.03
N ASP A 149 25.73 -13.09 -10.74
CA ASP A 149 26.22 -14.01 -9.71
C ASP A 149 25.16 -15.08 -9.36
N ASP A 150 23.92 -14.68 -9.15
CA ASP A 150 22.78 -15.57 -8.86
C ASP A 150 22.58 -16.57 -10.00
N THR A 151 22.60 -16.11 -11.25
CA THR A 151 22.48 -16.97 -12.45
C THR A 151 23.64 -17.98 -12.61
N ARG A 152 24.80 -17.73 -11.98
CA ARG A 152 25.96 -18.65 -11.99
C ARG A 152 25.98 -19.62 -10.82
N ASN A 153 25.44 -19.22 -9.67
CA ASN A 153 25.48 -19.99 -8.42
C ASN A 153 24.33 -21.02 -8.30
N PHE A 154 23.28 -20.87 -9.10
CA PHE A 154 22.18 -21.82 -9.17
C PHE A 154 22.60 -23.13 -9.88
N LYS A 155 22.45 -24.30 -9.23
CA LYS A 155 22.75 -25.59 -9.85
C LYS A 155 21.68 -25.96 -10.89
N PHE A 156 22.14 -25.97 -12.14
CA PHE A 156 21.45 -26.31 -13.38
C PHE A 156 20.66 -27.63 -13.35
N ASP A 157 19.32 -27.52 -13.41
CA ASP A 157 18.47 -28.54 -14.04
C ASP A 157 17.46 -27.85 -14.99
N LYS A 158 16.68 -28.64 -15.73
CA LYS A 158 15.93 -28.25 -16.95
C LYS A 158 14.81 -27.20 -16.84
N ASP A 159 14.54 -26.59 -15.70
CA ASP A 159 13.38 -25.68 -15.50
C ASP A 159 13.80 -24.21 -15.24
N PHE A 160 14.59 -23.63 -16.16
CA PHE A 160 14.84 -22.16 -16.19
C PHE A 160 13.62 -21.36 -16.66
N ALA A 161 12.51 -22.02 -16.99
CA ALA A 161 11.34 -21.34 -17.49
C ALA A 161 10.92 -20.32 -16.44
N GLN A 162 11.00 -19.03 -16.80
CA GLN A 162 10.32 -17.96 -16.09
C GLN A 162 10.95 -17.45 -14.78
N VAL A 163 12.28 -17.47 -14.63
CA VAL A 163 12.97 -16.68 -13.57
C VAL A 163 12.69 -15.19 -13.81
N LYS A 164 12.25 -14.45 -12.78
CA LYS A 164 12.09 -12.98 -12.82
C LYS A 164 12.70 -12.31 -11.61
N TYR A 165 13.01 -11.02 -11.75
CA TYR A 165 13.65 -10.23 -10.70
C TYR A 165 12.85 -8.97 -10.37
N PHE A 166 12.72 -8.70 -9.08
CA PHE A 166 12.20 -7.46 -8.53
C PHE A 166 13.29 -6.66 -7.83
N SER A 167 13.11 -5.34 -7.73
CA SER A 167 14.02 -4.44 -7.01
C SER A 167 13.29 -3.44 -6.12
N LEU A 168 13.91 -3.16 -4.97
CA LEU A 168 13.63 -2.09 -4.02
C LEU A 168 14.83 -1.13 -3.89
N VAL A 169 15.80 -1.20 -4.80
CA VAL A 169 17.06 -0.44 -4.72
C VAL A 169 16.83 1.07 -4.70
N HIS A 170 15.85 1.58 -5.45
CA HIS A 170 15.51 3.00 -5.43
C HIS A 170 15.00 3.45 -4.04
N LEU A 171 14.34 2.58 -3.27
CA LEU A 171 13.93 2.89 -1.89
C LEU A 171 15.12 2.87 -0.94
N HIS A 172 16.01 1.89 -1.08
CA HIS A 172 17.26 1.83 -0.31
C HIS A 172 18.13 3.08 -0.53
N ASN A 173 18.26 3.49 -1.80
CA ASN A 173 19.00 4.67 -2.22
C ASN A 173 18.31 5.99 -1.87
N ASN A 174 17.04 5.97 -1.49
CA ASN A 174 16.34 7.17 -1.04
C ASN A 174 16.59 7.37 0.45
N PRO A 175 17.35 8.42 0.86
CA PRO A 175 17.60 8.69 2.26
C PRO A 175 16.34 9.10 3.02
N GLU A 176 15.22 9.40 2.37
CA GLU A 176 13.96 9.74 3.07
C GLU A 176 13.18 8.49 3.53
N VAL A 177 13.57 7.29 3.09
CA VAL A 177 12.93 6.02 3.44
C VAL A 177 13.68 5.35 4.58
N SER A 178 12.98 4.94 5.63
CA SER A 178 13.52 4.25 6.81
C SER A 178 13.64 2.73 6.61
N ASP A 179 14.44 2.07 7.46
CA ASP A 179 14.63 0.62 7.39
C ASP A 179 13.34 -0.16 7.65
N PHE A 180 12.47 0.36 8.54
CA PHE A 180 11.15 -0.20 8.77
C PHE A 180 10.26 -0.13 7.52
N GLU A 181 10.33 0.98 6.77
CA GLU A 181 9.59 1.13 5.52
C GLU A 181 10.11 0.14 4.46
N ILE A 182 11.43 -0.07 4.37
CA ILE A 182 11.99 -1.10 3.47
C ILE A 182 11.48 -2.49 3.88
N ARG A 183 11.48 -2.84 5.18
CA ARG A 183 10.90 -4.11 5.68
C ARG A 183 9.42 -4.26 5.30
N LEU A 184 8.64 -3.18 5.39
CA LEU A 184 7.24 -3.16 4.93
C LEU A 184 7.12 -3.43 3.43
N HIS A 185 8.00 -2.88 2.59
CA HIS A 185 7.99 -3.15 1.16
C HIS A 185 8.36 -4.61 0.83
N ARG A 186 9.30 -5.22 1.57
CA ARG A 186 9.63 -6.65 1.43
C ARG A 186 8.44 -7.54 1.78
N ALA A 187 7.78 -7.24 2.90
CA ALA A 187 6.55 -7.94 3.30
C ALA A 187 5.40 -7.72 2.32
N ALA A 188 5.25 -6.50 1.79
CA ALA A 188 4.25 -6.16 0.79
C ALA A 188 4.49 -6.94 -0.51
N LEU A 189 5.74 -7.06 -0.97
CA LEU A 189 6.11 -7.84 -2.14
C LEU A 189 5.70 -9.30 -1.95
N SER A 190 6.14 -9.93 -0.84
CA SER A 190 5.79 -11.31 -0.52
C SER A 190 4.28 -11.53 -0.45
N LYS A 191 3.55 -10.63 0.24
CA LYS A 191 2.09 -10.69 0.34
C LYS A 191 1.42 -10.54 -1.01
N ALA A 192 1.86 -9.59 -1.84
CA ALA A 192 1.28 -9.33 -3.16
C ALA A 192 1.49 -10.54 -4.08
N LEU A 193 2.69 -11.09 -4.15
CA LEU A 193 3.00 -12.28 -4.97
C LEU A 193 2.08 -13.45 -4.58
N ASN A 194 1.95 -13.76 -3.29
CA ASN A 194 1.12 -14.86 -2.82
C ASN A 194 -0.39 -14.58 -2.89
N SER A 195 -0.82 -13.33 -2.76
CA SER A 195 -2.23 -12.94 -2.88
C SER A 195 -2.69 -12.79 -4.34
N LEU A 196 -1.77 -12.86 -5.29
CA LEU A 196 -2.00 -12.89 -6.74
C LEU A 196 -1.73 -14.29 -7.33
N SER A 197 -1.45 -15.28 -6.49
CA SER A 197 -1.09 -16.64 -6.88
C SER A 197 -2.31 -17.57 -6.90
N THR A 198 -2.36 -18.45 -7.90
CA THR A 198 -3.28 -19.60 -7.91
C THR A 198 -2.60 -20.89 -7.47
N SER A 199 -1.34 -20.83 -7.04
CA SER A 199 -0.61 -21.97 -6.45
C SER A 199 -1.23 -22.40 -5.11
N SER A 200 -1.00 -23.65 -4.73
CA SER A 200 -1.41 -24.20 -3.42
C SER A 200 -0.39 -23.93 -2.30
N SER A 201 0.80 -23.43 -2.64
CA SER A 201 1.85 -23.09 -1.68
C SER A 201 1.98 -21.58 -1.47
N ILE A 202 2.54 -21.23 -0.31
CA ILE A 202 3.10 -19.90 -0.07
C ILE A 202 4.57 -19.98 -0.42
N ASP A 203 4.99 -19.16 -1.37
CA ASP A 203 6.38 -19.09 -1.85
C ASP A 203 6.90 -17.67 -1.63
N LEU A 204 8.03 -17.55 -0.93
CA LEU A 204 8.61 -16.26 -0.57
C LEU A 204 9.63 -15.84 -1.65
N PRO A 205 9.68 -14.55 -2.03
CA PRO A 205 10.71 -14.06 -2.93
C PRO A 205 12.10 -14.21 -2.28
N VAL A 206 13.10 -14.61 -3.07
CA VAL A 206 14.46 -14.88 -2.58
C VAL A 206 15.33 -13.65 -2.76
N ALA A 207 15.81 -13.06 -1.66
CA ALA A 207 16.82 -12.00 -1.73
C ALA A 207 18.15 -12.53 -2.29
N ILE A 208 18.74 -11.81 -3.25
CA ILE A 208 20.01 -12.20 -3.89
C ILE A 208 21.20 -11.30 -3.50
N ASP A 209 20.95 -10.34 -2.60
CA ASP A 209 21.95 -9.42 -2.07
C ASP A 209 21.81 -9.28 -0.54
N GLU A 210 22.89 -8.85 0.12
CA GLU A 210 22.95 -8.74 1.58
C GLU A 210 22.03 -7.65 2.15
N ASN A 211 21.66 -6.65 1.33
CA ASN A 211 20.73 -5.59 1.74
C ASN A 211 19.27 -5.99 1.50
N GLU A 212 18.99 -7.18 0.97
CA GLU A 212 17.65 -7.66 0.61
C GLU A 212 16.88 -6.61 -0.23
N THR A 213 17.51 -6.14 -1.30
CA THR A 213 16.98 -5.11 -2.19
C THR A 213 16.64 -5.63 -3.58
N VAL A 214 17.18 -6.78 -3.99
CA VAL A 214 16.90 -7.45 -5.25
C VAL A 214 16.39 -8.86 -4.94
N PHE A 215 15.25 -9.20 -5.52
CA PHE A 215 14.54 -10.44 -5.24
C PHE A 215 14.35 -11.26 -6.50
N ARG A 216 14.69 -12.55 -6.45
CA ARG A 216 14.35 -13.54 -7.47
C ARG A 216 13.01 -14.20 -7.15
N ILE A 217 12.21 -14.41 -8.18
CA ILE A 217 11.03 -15.29 -8.17
C ILE A 217 11.08 -16.27 -9.34
N MET A 218 10.33 -17.37 -9.25
CA MET A 218 9.98 -18.21 -10.40
C MET A 218 8.49 -18.08 -10.66
N LEU A 219 8.05 -17.83 -11.90
CA LEU A 219 6.62 -17.70 -12.19
C LEU A 219 5.83 -18.98 -11.83
N ASP A 220 6.45 -20.16 -11.99
CA ASP A 220 5.82 -21.45 -11.69
C ASP A 220 5.46 -21.60 -10.21
N ASP A 221 6.24 -21.01 -9.28
CA ASP A 221 5.94 -21.02 -7.84
C ASP A 221 4.56 -20.37 -7.56
N TYR A 222 4.16 -19.42 -8.41
CA TYR A 222 2.89 -18.70 -8.30
C TYR A 222 1.82 -19.18 -9.29
N SER A 223 2.13 -20.24 -10.06
CA SER A 223 1.29 -20.72 -11.18
C SER A 223 1.00 -19.64 -12.24
N TRP A 224 1.96 -18.75 -12.48
CA TRP A 224 1.86 -17.74 -13.52
C TRP A 224 2.48 -18.24 -14.82
N THR A 225 1.96 -17.73 -15.93
CA THR A 225 2.50 -18.01 -17.27
C THR A 225 3.31 -16.81 -17.76
N GLN A 226 4.23 -17.05 -18.70
CA GLN A 226 4.95 -15.99 -19.39
C GLN A 226 3.98 -14.98 -20.06
N GLU A 227 2.83 -15.43 -20.58
CA GLU A 227 1.81 -14.56 -21.19
C GLU A 227 1.20 -13.58 -20.17
N LYS A 228 0.84 -14.04 -18.97
CA LYS A 228 0.33 -13.17 -17.89
C LYS A 228 1.39 -12.14 -17.49
N TRP A 229 2.64 -12.58 -17.43
CA TRP A 229 3.77 -11.71 -17.11
C TRP A 229 3.99 -10.64 -18.18
N ASP A 230 4.01 -11.02 -19.46
CA ASP A 230 4.19 -10.10 -20.59
C ASP A 230 3.04 -9.07 -20.63
N THR A 231 1.81 -9.50 -20.38
CA THR A 231 0.63 -8.61 -20.26
C THR A 231 0.79 -7.57 -19.15
N MET A 232 1.43 -7.95 -18.03
CA MET A 232 1.75 -7.00 -16.96
C MET A 232 2.87 -6.02 -17.39
N LEU A 233 3.87 -6.50 -18.13
CA LEU A 233 4.97 -5.68 -18.63
C LEU A 233 4.51 -4.60 -19.62
N GLU A 234 3.45 -4.85 -20.40
CA GLU A 234 2.78 -3.84 -21.24
C GLU A 234 2.23 -2.63 -20.44
N LYS A 235 2.18 -2.72 -19.10
CA LYS A 235 1.78 -1.61 -18.23
C LYS A 235 2.95 -1.01 -17.45
N TYR A 236 4.15 -1.56 -17.56
CA TYR A 236 5.31 -1.22 -16.72
C TYR A 236 6.09 0.00 -17.26
N PRO A 237 6.02 1.18 -16.60
CA PRO A 237 6.52 2.42 -17.18
C PRO A 237 8.03 2.61 -17.02
N TYR A 238 8.73 1.72 -16.33
CA TYR A 238 10.15 1.89 -15.96
C TYR A 238 11.09 1.00 -16.77
N GLY A 239 10.61 0.29 -17.78
CA GLY A 239 11.41 -0.63 -18.58
C GLY A 239 12.55 0.09 -19.32
N HIS A 240 13.80 -0.23 -18.97
CA HIS A 240 14.98 0.31 -19.63
C HIS A 240 16.18 -0.62 -19.44
N LEU A 241 17.21 -0.42 -20.26
CA LEU A 241 18.45 -1.18 -20.24
C LEU A 241 19.68 -0.25 -20.37
N PRO A 242 20.89 -0.70 -20.02
CA PRO A 242 22.09 0.12 -20.11
C PRO A 242 22.43 0.53 -21.55
N ASN A 243 22.94 1.75 -21.72
CA ASN A 243 23.46 2.20 -23.01
C ASN A 243 24.64 1.33 -23.47
N ALA A 244 24.91 1.33 -24.77
CA ALA A 244 25.99 0.54 -25.37
C ALA A 244 27.40 0.89 -24.84
N ARG A 245 27.58 2.06 -24.23
CA ARG A 245 28.87 2.53 -23.68
C ARG A 245 28.94 2.47 -22.16
N ASP A 246 27.87 2.04 -21.50
CA ASP A 246 27.82 2.00 -20.05
C ASP A 246 28.71 0.85 -19.53
N PRO A 247 29.47 1.05 -18.44
CA PRO A 247 30.37 0.02 -17.88
C PRO A 247 29.68 -1.30 -17.52
N GLU A 248 28.38 -1.26 -17.23
CA GLU A 248 27.56 -2.42 -16.89
C GLU A 248 26.98 -3.17 -18.10
N ARG A 249 27.13 -2.64 -19.31
CA ARG A 249 26.59 -3.25 -20.54
C ARG A 249 27.07 -4.68 -20.75
N ASP A 250 28.36 -4.93 -20.53
CA ASP A 250 28.96 -6.26 -20.67
C ASP A 250 28.38 -7.29 -19.69
N ILE A 251 27.89 -6.84 -18.52
CA ILE A 251 27.24 -7.68 -17.52
C ILE A 251 25.82 -8.02 -17.98
N PHE A 252 25.08 -6.99 -18.40
CA PHE A 252 23.74 -7.15 -18.96
C PHE A 252 23.72 -8.15 -20.13
N ASP A 253 24.64 -8.02 -21.09
CA ASP A 253 24.71 -8.92 -22.24
C ASP A 253 25.14 -10.36 -21.84
N ARG A 254 25.85 -10.55 -20.72
CA ARG A 254 26.10 -11.90 -20.18
C ARG A 254 24.83 -12.52 -19.62
N ILE A 255 24.06 -11.75 -18.83
CA ILE A 255 22.78 -12.19 -18.27
C ILE A 255 21.83 -12.59 -19.40
N ASP A 256 21.69 -11.76 -20.44
CA ASP A 256 20.86 -12.07 -21.62
C ASP A 256 21.31 -13.37 -22.31
N ARG A 257 22.61 -13.61 -22.46
CA ARG A 257 23.11 -14.89 -23.00
C ARG A 257 22.81 -16.09 -22.10
N THR A 258 22.82 -15.90 -20.79
CA THR A 258 22.59 -16.97 -19.81
C THR A 258 21.10 -17.31 -19.69
N LEU A 259 20.25 -16.31 -19.54
CA LEU A 259 18.80 -16.46 -19.32
C LEU A 259 18.01 -16.56 -20.64
N GLY A 260 18.53 -15.99 -21.73
CA GLY A 260 17.94 -16.07 -23.07
C GLY A 260 16.53 -15.50 -23.12
N ALA A 261 15.57 -16.32 -23.54
CA ALA A 261 14.16 -15.94 -23.63
C ALA A 261 13.50 -15.66 -22.27
N ASN A 262 14.10 -16.10 -21.16
CA ASN A 262 13.55 -15.88 -19.82
C ASN A 262 13.94 -14.52 -19.24
N PHE A 263 14.94 -13.84 -19.83
CA PHE A 263 15.31 -12.50 -19.41
C PHE A 263 14.32 -11.48 -19.96
N ASP A 264 13.82 -10.60 -19.09
CA ASP A 264 12.95 -9.49 -19.52
C ASP A 264 13.71 -8.46 -20.39
N ARG A 265 15.04 -8.56 -20.48
CA ARG A 265 15.92 -7.63 -21.21
C ARG A 265 15.76 -6.18 -20.77
N MET A 266 15.60 -5.98 -19.47
CA MET A 266 15.62 -4.70 -18.79
C MET A 266 16.19 -4.87 -17.38
N TYR A 267 16.41 -3.76 -16.68
CA TYR A 267 16.60 -3.79 -15.24
C TYR A 267 15.39 -4.42 -14.53
N PRO A 268 15.57 -5.00 -13.31
CA PRO A 268 14.50 -5.65 -12.57
C PRO A 268 13.26 -4.78 -12.38
N ILE A 269 12.11 -5.44 -12.24
CA ILE A 269 10.84 -4.75 -12.01
C ILE A 269 10.85 -4.07 -10.64
N ARG A 270 10.41 -2.82 -10.59
CA ARG A 270 10.18 -2.12 -9.33
C ARG A 270 9.08 -2.80 -8.53
N ALA A 271 9.43 -3.32 -7.36
CA ALA A 271 8.50 -4.04 -6.51
C ALA A 271 7.38 -3.13 -5.99
N ASP A 272 7.66 -1.88 -5.66
CA ASP A 272 6.65 -0.91 -5.22
C ASP A 272 5.58 -0.65 -6.29
N TRP A 273 5.96 -0.50 -7.56
CA TRP A 273 5.01 -0.41 -8.68
C TRP A 273 4.18 -1.68 -8.81
N PHE A 274 4.81 -2.85 -8.75
CA PHE A 274 4.09 -4.13 -8.87
C PHE A 274 3.05 -4.28 -7.77
N ILE A 275 3.43 -4.01 -6.51
CA ILE A 275 2.52 -4.02 -5.37
C ILE A 275 1.37 -3.02 -5.59
N ALA A 276 1.67 -1.79 -5.96
CA ALA A 276 0.67 -0.72 -6.08
C ALA A 276 -0.29 -0.91 -7.27
N ARG A 277 0.17 -1.53 -8.36
CA ARG A 277 -0.59 -1.66 -9.62
C ARG A 277 -1.15 -3.07 -9.85
N ALA A 278 -0.39 -4.13 -9.58
CA ALA A 278 -0.85 -5.50 -9.84
C ALA A 278 -1.95 -5.98 -8.87
N THR A 279 -2.06 -5.35 -7.69
CA THR A 279 -3.13 -5.62 -6.72
C THR A 279 -4.45 -4.90 -7.03
N ARG A 280 -4.54 -4.24 -8.20
CA ARG A 280 -5.74 -3.57 -8.71
C ARG A 280 -6.18 -4.19 -10.04
N PRO A 281 -7.47 -4.10 -10.43
CA PRO A 281 -7.92 -4.47 -11.76
C PRO A 281 -7.26 -3.60 -12.84
N GLU A 282 -7.03 -4.11 -14.04
CA GLU A 282 -7.38 -5.47 -14.51
C GLU A 282 -6.35 -6.55 -14.11
N LEU A 283 -5.16 -6.17 -13.65
CA LEU A 283 -4.07 -7.11 -13.35
C LEU A 283 -4.43 -8.08 -12.23
N TYR A 284 -5.06 -7.60 -11.15
CA TYR A 284 -5.52 -8.41 -10.03
C TYR A 284 -6.40 -9.58 -10.50
N HIS A 285 -7.34 -9.26 -11.40
CA HIS A 285 -8.25 -10.23 -11.98
C HIS A 285 -7.57 -11.22 -12.91
N MET A 286 -6.66 -10.73 -13.74
CA MET A 286 -5.90 -11.53 -14.70
C MET A 286 -4.99 -12.54 -13.99
N PHE A 287 -4.27 -12.13 -12.93
CA PHE A 287 -3.39 -13.04 -12.20
C PHE A 287 -4.16 -14.16 -11.51
N LEU A 288 -5.30 -13.84 -10.89
CA LEU A 288 -6.14 -14.79 -10.14
C LEU A 288 -7.19 -15.54 -10.98
N ASP A 289 -7.24 -15.30 -12.29
CA ASP A 289 -8.28 -15.80 -13.19
C ASP A 289 -9.69 -15.59 -12.61
N ILE A 290 -9.98 -14.38 -12.09
CA ILE A 290 -11.29 -14.08 -11.50
C ILE A 290 -12.31 -14.02 -12.65
N PRO A 291 -13.36 -14.84 -12.65
CA PRO A 291 -14.31 -14.88 -13.77
C PRO A 291 -15.21 -13.64 -13.79
N GLU A 292 -15.81 -13.35 -14.94
CA GLU A 292 -16.75 -12.23 -15.10
C GLU A 292 -18.08 -12.44 -14.37
N LYS A 293 -18.43 -13.69 -14.02
CA LYS A 293 -19.70 -14.04 -13.38
C LYS A 293 -19.47 -14.77 -12.06
N VAL A 294 -20.30 -14.45 -11.07
CA VAL A 294 -20.23 -15.09 -9.75
C VAL A 294 -20.48 -16.60 -9.81
N ALA A 295 -21.37 -17.05 -10.70
CA ALA A 295 -21.70 -18.46 -10.86
C ALA A 295 -20.48 -19.31 -11.27
N ASP A 296 -19.59 -18.75 -12.09
CA ASP A 296 -18.35 -19.44 -12.50
C ASP A 296 -17.36 -19.54 -11.33
N LEU A 297 -17.29 -18.49 -10.49
CA LEU A 297 -16.47 -18.51 -9.27
C LEU A 297 -17.01 -19.57 -8.29
N GLU A 298 -18.32 -19.58 -8.06
CA GLU A 298 -18.99 -20.53 -7.17
C GLU A 298 -18.80 -21.97 -7.64
N SER A 299 -18.97 -22.22 -8.94
CA SER A 299 -18.69 -23.53 -9.53
C SER A 299 -17.24 -23.96 -9.34
N ARG A 300 -16.27 -23.03 -9.46
CA ARG A 300 -14.85 -23.31 -9.23
C ARG A 300 -14.57 -23.67 -7.76
N LEU A 301 -15.28 -23.02 -6.83
CA LEU A 301 -15.11 -23.21 -5.39
C LEU A 301 -15.95 -24.36 -4.82
N GLY A 302 -16.84 -24.95 -5.61
CA GLY A 302 -17.75 -26.00 -5.16
C GLY A 302 -18.89 -25.48 -4.29
N VAL A 303 -19.27 -24.21 -4.44
CA VAL A 303 -20.34 -23.56 -3.66
C VAL A 303 -21.64 -23.59 -4.48
N ASP A 304 -22.74 -24.01 -3.86
CA ASP A 304 -24.08 -23.95 -4.44
C ASP A 304 -25.00 -23.19 -3.47
N ARG A 305 -24.97 -21.86 -3.57
CA ARG A 305 -25.69 -20.98 -2.62
C ARG A 305 -27.18 -21.25 -2.58
N ALA A 306 -27.78 -21.50 -3.74
CA ALA A 306 -29.21 -21.75 -3.82
C ALA A 306 -29.58 -23.05 -3.09
N ASN A 307 -28.81 -24.12 -3.30
CA ASN A 307 -29.03 -25.37 -2.60
C ASN A 307 -28.66 -25.28 -1.10
N ASP A 308 -27.63 -24.53 -0.73
CA ASP A 308 -27.25 -24.32 0.67
C ASP A 308 -28.35 -23.58 1.42
N LEU A 309 -28.88 -22.51 0.83
CA LEU A 309 -29.99 -21.76 1.39
C LEU A 309 -31.24 -22.62 1.52
N LYS A 310 -31.60 -23.43 0.51
CA LYS A 310 -32.75 -24.35 0.60
C LYS A 310 -32.61 -25.41 1.70
N LYS A 311 -31.39 -25.83 2.01
CA LYS A 311 -31.11 -26.88 3.00
C LYS A 311 -30.76 -26.34 4.39
N GLY A 312 -30.58 -25.03 4.52
CA GLY A 312 -30.01 -24.40 5.71
C GLY A 312 -28.55 -24.75 5.96
N ASN A 313 -27.78 -25.07 4.91
CA ASN A 313 -26.36 -25.38 4.98
C ASN A 313 -25.47 -24.13 4.83
N LEU A 314 -25.88 -23.02 5.45
CA LEU A 314 -25.12 -21.78 5.51
C LEU A 314 -25.42 -21.08 6.82
N ILE A 315 -24.52 -20.19 7.24
CA ILE A 315 -24.77 -19.27 8.34
C ILE A 315 -24.89 -17.86 7.79
N ARG A 316 -25.95 -17.16 8.18
CA ARG A 316 -26.32 -15.83 7.73
C ARG A 316 -26.36 -14.88 8.90
N GLY A 317 -25.98 -13.63 8.66
CA GLY A 317 -26.31 -12.55 9.57
C GLY A 317 -26.63 -11.26 8.83
N GLY A 318 -27.41 -10.41 9.48
CA GLY A 318 -27.86 -9.13 8.96
C GLY A 318 -27.66 -8.01 9.97
N VAL A 319 -27.25 -6.86 9.46
CA VAL A 319 -27.13 -5.61 10.22
C VAL A 319 -28.05 -4.57 9.61
N LEU A 320 -28.72 -3.78 10.46
CA LEU A 320 -29.57 -2.67 10.02
C LEU A 320 -28.77 -1.38 9.78
N VAL A 321 -27.57 -1.25 10.36
CA VAL A 321 -26.66 -0.12 10.13
C VAL A 321 -25.25 -0.67 9.97
N SER A 322 -24.72 -0.64 8.74
CA SER A 322 -23.33 -1.01 8.43
C SER A 322 -22.35 0.15 8.71
N ARG A 323 -21.14 -0.18 9.19
CA ARG A 323 -20.05 0.80 9.38
C ARG A 323 -19.50 1.39 8.07
N ILE A 324 -19.80 0.80 6.91
CA ILE A 324 -19.25 1.17 5.61
C ILE A 324 -20.28 1.93 4.75
N SER A 325 -21.55 1.48 4.73
CA SER A 325 -22.61 2.07 3.90
C SER A 325 -23.66 2.86 4.67
N SER A 326 -23.70 2.76 6.02
CA SER A 326 -24.81 3.22 6.86
C SER A 326 -26.19 2.65 6.50
N GLN A 327 -26.24 1.67 5.59
CA GLN A 327 -27.45 0.97 5.14
C GLN A 327 -27.53 -0.44 5.76
N ASN A 328 -28.67 -1.10 5.58
CA ASN A 328 -28.81 -2.54 5.75
C ASN A 328 -27.69 -3.32 5.03
N ARG A 329 -27.26 -4.45 5.58
CA ARG A 329 -26.38 -5.43 4.90
C ARG A 329 -26.66 -6.83 5.41
N VAL A 330 -26.68 -7.80 4.50
CA VAL A 330 -26.77 -9.23 4.83
C VAL A 330 -25.47 -9.89 4.40
N VAL A 331 -25.01 -10.88 5.15
CA VAL A 331 -23.78 -11.64 4.88
C VAL A 331 -24.06 -13.13 5.06
N ASP A 332 -23.69 -13.92 4.05
CA ASP A 332 -23.71 -15.37 4.11
C ASP A 332 -22.29 -15.91 4.19
N ARG A 333 -22.14 -16.99 4.96
CA ARG A 333 -20.97 -17.85 4.96
C ARG A 333 -21.36 -19.24 4.46
N HIS A 334 -20.65 -19.69 3.43
CA HIS A 334 -20.72 -21.03 2.87
C HIS A 334 -19.39 -21.77 3.10
N GLU A 335 -19.46 -23.09 3.22
CA GLU A 335 -18.28 -23.94 3.07
C GLU A 335 -17.90 -24.05 1.59
N ALA A 336 -16.60 -24.01 1.31
CA ALA A 336 -16.03 -24.13 -0.01
C ALA A 336 -14.88 -25.14 -0.02
N ASN A 337 -14.47 -25.61 -1.19
CA ASN A 337 -13.43 -26.64 -1.32
C ASN A 337 -12.12 -26.31 -0.57
N ASN A 338 -11.73 -25.02 -0.51
CA ASN A 338 -10.46 -24.57 0.07
C ASN A 338 -10.61 -23.75 1.36
N GLY A 339 -11.79 -23.75 1.99
CA GLY A 339 -12.06 -22.97 3.20
C GLY A 339 -13.47 -22.41 3.19
N SER A 340 -13.63 -21.13 3.53
CA SER A 340 -14.91 -20.45 3.47
C SER A 340 -15.07 -19.57 2.23
N TYR A 341 -16.33 -19.39 1.87
CA TYR A 341 -16.81 -18.41 0.91
C TYR A 341 -17.81 -17.49 1.62
N TRP A 342 -17.49 -16.20 1.65
CA TRP A 342 -18.33 -15.17 2.21
C TRP A 342 -18.90 -14.32 1.09
N ILE A 343 -20.19 -14.07 1.11
CA ILE A 343 -20.85 -13.12 0.21
C ILE A 343 -21.67 -12.15 1.04
N SER A 344 -21.62 -10.89 0.65
CA SER A 344 -22.50 -9.86 1.20
C SER A 344 -23.51 -9.39 0.17
N TYR A 345 -24.65 -8.92 0.68
CA TYR A 345 -25.73 -8.33 -0.08
C TYR A 345 -25.90 -6.90 0.43
N ASP A 346 -25.56 -5.94 -0.43
CA ASP A 346 -25.62 -4.52 -0.13
C ASP A 346 -26.88 -3.87 -0.70
N PHE A 347 -27.36 -2.82 -0.05
CA PHE A 347 -28.63 -2.17 -0.37
C PHE A 347 -28.43 -0.67 -0.53
N ALA A 348 -29.02 -0.08 -1.57
CA ALA A 348 -29.03 1.36 -1.81
C ALA A 348 -30.22 2.07 -1.11
N LYS A 349 -31.20 1.30 -0.63
CA LYS A 349 -32.41 1.79 0.07
C LYS A 349 -32.83 0.78 1.13
N GLU A 350 -33.58 1.20 2.15
CA GLU A 350 -33.99 0.32 3.26
C GLU A 350 -35.50 -0.02 3.27
N ALA A 351 -36.22 0.29 2.19
CA ALA A 351 -37.68 0.14 2.12
C ALA A 351 -38.12 -0.96 1.15
N GLY A 352 -39.36 -1.43 1.31
CA GLY A 352 -39.95 -2.42 0.39
C GLY A 352 -39.20 -3.75 0.44
N LYS A 353 -38.73 -4.21 -0.74
CA LYS A 353 -37.94 -5.45 -0.85
C LYS A 353 -36.54 -5.37 -0.25
N ALA A 354 -36.07 -4.18 0.15
CA ALA A 354 -34.78 -4.01 0.83
C ALA A 354 -34.89 -3.91 2.37
N ASN A 355 -36.10 -4.03 2.92
CA ASN A 355 -36.31 -4.05 4.37
C ASN A 355 -36.05 -5.45 4.94
N ILE A 356 -34.80 -5.72 5.29
CA ILE A 356 -34.35 -7.03 5.76
C ILE A 356 -34.97 -7.46 7.11
N ALA A 357 -35.51 -6.52 7.90
CA ALA A 357 -36.21 -6.85 9.14
C ALA A 357 -37.52 -7.62 8.89
N VAL A 358 -38.12 -7.46 7.71
CA VAL A 358 -39.35 -8.20 7.33
C VAL A 358 -39.13 -9.11 6.11
N ARG A 359 -37.98 -9.00 5.44
CA ARG A 359 -37.57 -9.81 4.29
C ARG A 359 -36.13 -10.34 4.43
N PRO A 360 -35.85 -11.23 5.40
CA PRO A 360 -34.48 -11.71 5.64
C PRO A 360 -34.07 -12.91 4.76
N LEU A 361 -34.97 -13.47 3.98
CA LEU A 361 -34.82 -14.75 3.29
C LEU A 361 -34.65 -14.56 1.78
N GLY A 362 -33.74 -13.71 1.33
CA GLY A 362 -33.42 -13.53 -0.10
C GLY A 362 -32.04 -14.05 -0.48
N PRO A 363 -31.60 -13.86 -1.74
CA PRO A 363 -32.36 -13.27 -2.84
C PRO A 363 -33.30 -14.23 -3.58
N ASP A 364 -33.10 -15.56 -3.51
CA ASP A 364 -33.98 -16.57 -4.14
C ASP A 364 -33.96 -17.87 -3.32
N HIS A 365 -35.12 -18.32 -2.84
CA HIS A 365 -35.28 -19.60 -2.13
C HIS A 365 -35.89 -20.72 -2.98
N ASP A 366 -36.43 -20.44 -4.18
CA ASP A 366 -37.21 -21.39 -5.00
C ASP A 366 -38.31 -22.11 -4.20
N ASP A 367 -38.85 -21.45 -3.17
CA ASP A 367 -39.97 -21.91 -2.37
C ASP A 367 -41.06 -20.82 -2.39
N PRO A 368 -42.17 -21.04 -3.10
CA PRO A 368 -43.27 -20.08 -3.19
C PRO A 368 -43.85 -19.64 -1.83
N ALA A 369 -43.66 -20.44 -0.77
CA ALA A 369 -44.06 -20.07 0.58
C ALA A 369 -43.15 -18.98 1.20
N LEU A 370 -41.92 -18.86 0.70
CA LEU A 370 -40.89 -17.94 1.19
C LEU A 370 -40.70 -16.70 0.31
N ASP A 371 -41.21 -16.67 -0.93
CA ASP A 371 -41.15 -15.52 -1.87
C ASP A 371 -41.49 -14.16 -1.23
N LEU A 372 -42.44 -14.14 -0.28
CA LEU A 372 -42.85 -12.92 0.40
C LEU A 372 -41.80 -12.35 1.36
N PHE A 373 -40.79 -13.14 1.73
CA PHE A 373 -39.70 -12.80 2.65
C PHE A 373 -38.35 -12.63 1.94
N GLU A 374 -38.32 -12.72 0.62
CA GLU A 374 -37.12 -12.46 -0.19
C GLU A 374 -36.79 -10.97 -0.22
N PHE A 375 -35.50 -10.67 0.00
CA PHE A 375 -34.93 -9.34 -0.21
C PHE A 375 -34.43 -9.15 -1.65
N GLN A 376 -34.32 -7.89 -2.05
CA GLN A 376 -33.64 -7.48 -3.26
C GLN A 376 -32.46 -6.57 -2.90
N HIS A 377 -31.25 -7.01 -3.26
CA HIS A 377 -29.99 -6.26 -3.11
C HIS A 377 -29.62 -5.50 -4.39
N ASP A 378 -28.65 -4.58 -4.27
CA ASP A 378 -28.12 -3.75 -5.35
C ASP A 378 -26.67 -4.09 -5.73
N GLY A 379 -26.03 -5.00 -4.99
CA GLY A 379 -24.66 -5.46 -5.24
C GLY A 379 -24.14 -6.32 -4.10
N GLY A 380 -22.86 -6.65 -4.16
CA GLY A 380 -22.22 -7.43 -3.11
C GLY A 380 -20.71 -7.48 -3.20
N GLU A 381 -20.11 -7.86 -2.07
CA GLU A 381 -18.68 -8.13 -1.95
C GLU A 381 -18.49 -9.59 -1.53
N ILE A 382 -17.52 -10.27 -2.14
CA ILE A 382 -17.20 -11.66 -1.90
C ILE A 382 -15.77 -11.77 -1.38
N ILE A 383 -15.58 -12.60 -0.35
CA ILE A 383 -14.28 -13.00 0.17
C ILE A 383 -14.22 -14.52 0.09
N PHE A 384 -13.23 -15.05 -0.61
CA PHE A 384 -13.05 -16.50 -0.78
C PHE A 384 -11.61 -16.91 -0.50
N HIS A 385 -11.39 -18.20 -0.26
CA HIS A 385 -10.04 -18.75 -0.09
C HIS A 385 -9.42 -19.14 -1.44
N LEU A 386 -8.22 -18.65 -1.70
CA LEU A 386 -7.33 -19.10 -2.78
C LEU A 386 -6.80 -20.51 -2.48
N ASN A 387 -6.15 -21.14 -3.46
CA ASN A 387 -5.58 -22.49 -3.32
C ASN A 387 -4.51 -22.57 -2.20
N ASN A 388 -3.73 -21.50 -1.99
CA ASN A 388 -2.77 -21.37 -0.89
C ASN A 388 -3.42 -20.94 0.45
N GLY A 389 -4.74 -20.79 0.48
CA GLY A 389 -5.51 -20.41 1.66
C GLY A 389 -5.53 -18.91 1.97
N LEU A 390 -4.80 -18.05 1.25
CA LEU A 390 -4.98 -16.61 1.38
C LEU A 390 -6.36 -16.17 0.86
N GLN A 391 -6.78 -14.96 1.18
CA GLN A 391 -8.07 -14.43 0.75
C GLN A 391 -7.99 -13.83 -0.66
N GLY A 392 -8.92 -14.21 -1.52
CA GLY A 392 -9.28 -13.55 -2.77
C GLY A 392 -10.57 -12.77 -2.62
N TYR A 393 -10.78 -11.79 -3.50
CA TYR A 393 -11.87 -10.82 -3.42
C TYR A 393 -12.57 -10.66 -4.77
N MET A 394 -13.89 -10.47 -4.74
CA MET A 394 -14.68 -10.15 -5.92
C MET A 394 -15.78 -9.17 -5.56
N LEU A 395 -15.89 -8.07 -6.30
CA LEU A 395 -17.03 -7.17 -6.23
C LEU A 395 -18.02 -7.54 -7.34
N ILE A 396 -19.32 -7.50 -7.05
CA ILE A 396 -20.37 -7.88 -7.99
C ILE A 396 -21.55 -6.91 -8.02
N THR A 397 -22.23 -6.84 -9.17
CA THR A 397 -23.59 -6.26 -9.28
C THR A 397 -24.63 -7.21 -8.68
N ASN A 398 -25.88 -6.75 -8.58
CA ASN A 398 -27.01 -7.59 -8.18
C ASN A 398 -27.35 -8.70 -9.19
N GLU A 399 -26.90 -8.61 -10.45
CA GLU A 399 -26.98 -9.69 -11.45
C GLU A 399 -25.81 -10.69 -11.37
N GLY A 400 -24.86 -10.47 -10.45
CA GLY A 400 -23.69 -11.32 -10.29
C GLY A 400 -22.60 -11.09 -11.35
N ASP A 401 -22.61 -9.93 -12.01
CA ASP A 401 -21.51 -9.48 -12.87
C ASP A 401 -20.37 -8.90 -12.03
N ARG A 402 -19.14 -9.30 -12.34
CA ARG A 402 -17.93 -8.74 -11.73
C ARG A 402 -17.79 -7.26 -12.04
N ILE A 403 -17.35 -6.48 -11.04
CA ILE A 403 -16.97 -5.08 -11.22
C ILE A 403 -15.58 -4.81 -10.61
N ASP A 404 -14.92 -3.79 -11.16
CA ASP A 404 -13.60 -3.35 -10.70
C ASP A 404 -13.68 -2.44 -9.48
N VAL A 405 -14.73 -1.61 -9.45
CA VAL A 405 -14.93 -0.54 -8.47
C VAL A 405 -16.35 -0.57 -7.93
N GLY A 406 -16.48 -0.61 -6.60
CA GLY A 406 -17.77 -0.52 -5.91
C GLY A 406 -18.38 0.88 -6.04
N PRO A 407 -19.67 1.02 -6.41
CA PRO A 407 -20.31 2.33 -6.53
C PRO A 407 -20.34 3.07 -5.19
N THR A 408 -19.85 4.32 -5.15
CA THR A 408 -19.80 5.13 -3.92
C THR A 408 -21.18 5.47 -3.33
N SER A 409 -22.24 5.33 -4.13
CA SER A 409 -23.63 5.45 -3.66
C SER A 409 -24.08 4.25 -2.81
N ILE A 410 -23.33 3.16 -2.81
CA ILE A 410 -23.65 1.90 -2.11
C ILE A 410 -22.63 1.65 -1.00
N VAL A 411 -21.34 1.81 -1.29
CA VAL A 411 -20.24 1.52 -0.34
C VAL A 411 -19.08 2.51 -0.51
N ALA A 412 -18.36 2.84 0.56
CA ALA A 412 -17.25 3.79 0.51
C ALA A 412 -16.02 3.30 1.30
N ASP A 413 -14.83 3.45 0.71
CA ASP A 413 -13.55 3.22 1.39
C ASP A 413 -13.21 4.40 2.32
N VAL A 414 -13.55 4.25 3.60
CA VAL A 414 -13.24 5.24 4.64
C VAL A 414 -11.74 5.37 4.92
N ALA A 415 -10.96 4.31 4.67
CA ALA A 415 -9.51 4.31 4.86
C ALA A 415 -8.80 5.00 3.67
N LYS A 416 -9.48 5.09 2.53
CA LYS A 416 -8.96 5.63 1.26
C LYS A 416 -7.68 4.91 0.84
N ALA A 417 -7.71 3.58 0.82
CA ALA A 417 -6.57 2.74 0.46
C ALA A 417 -6.01 3.05 -0.94
N SER A 418 -6.88 3.48 -1.85
CA SER A 418 -6.56 3.94 -3.21
C SER A 418 -6.30 5.45 -3.33
N GLY A 419 -6.40 6.19 -2.23
CA GLY A 419 -6.42 7.66 -2.20
C GLY A 419 -7.80 8.29 -2.44
N THR A 420 -8.80 7.52 -2.86
CA THR A 420 -10.21 7.97 -3.03
C THR A 420 -11.14 7.22 -2.09
N THR A 421 -12.42 7.58 -2.04
CA THR A 421 -13.43 6.83 -1.29
C THR A 421 -14.00 5.65 -2.07
N GLU A 422 -13.47 5.35 -3.25
CA GLU A 422 -13.91 4.23 -4.08
C GLU A 422 -13.31 2.93 -3.55
N ILE A 423 -14.12 1.86 -3.52
CA ILE A 423 -13.64 0.52 -3.18
C ILE A 423 -13.11 -0.13 -4.46
N ILE A 424 -11.79 -0.24 -4.58
CA ILE A 424 -11.14 -0.94 -5.69
C ILE A 424 -10.96 -2.40 -5.30
N ASN A 425 -11.47 -3.32 -6.13
CA ASN A 425 -11.36 -4.76 -5.90
C ASN A 425 -9.88 -5.19 -5.77
N GLY A 426 -9.57 -6.12 -4.87
CA GLY A 426 -8.19 -6.44 -4.49
C GLY A 426 -7.66 -5.45 -3.45
N LEU A 427 -7.15 -4.28 -3.87
CA LEU A 427 -6.46 -3.33 -2.98
C LEU A 427 -7.29 -2.87 -1.77
N SER A 428 -8.47 -2.27 -2.00
CA SER A 428 -9.32 -1.78 -0.89
C SER A 428 -9.83 -2.93 -0.03
N CYS A 429 -10.07 -4.10 -0.63
CA CYS A 429 -10.49 -5.30 0.08
C CYS A 429 -9.41 -5.82 1.02
N MET A 430 -8.15 -5.92 0.57
CA MET A 430 -7.00 -6.29 1.40
C MET A 430 -6.79 -5.32 2.56
N SER A 431 -7.03 -4.03 2.35
CA SER A 431 -6.98 -3.01 3.40
C SER A 431 -8.06 -3.22 4.45
N CYS A 432 -9.31 -3.38 4.01
CA CYS A 432 -10.45 -3.58 4.88
C CYS A 432 -10.35 -4.88 5.68
N HIS A 433 -9.89 -5.95 5.03
CA HIS A 433 -9.78 -7.28 5.59
C HIS A 433 -8.34 -7.63 5.98
N LYS A 434 -7.56 -6.63 6.41
CA LYS A 434 -6.15 -6.80 6.76
C LYS A 434 -5.87 -7.89 7.79
N ASN A 435 -6.85 -8.18 8.65
CA ASN A 435 -6.78 -9.19 9.69
C ASN A 435 -7.77 -10.35 9.44
N GLY A 436 -8.41 -10.42 8.26
CA GLY A 436 -9.46 -11.39 7.92
C GLY A 436 -10.85 -10.76 7.74
N THR A 437 -11.87 -11.61 7.61
CA THR A 437 -13.28 -11.19 7.51
C THR A 437 -13.68 -10.37 8.74
N LYS A 438 -14.32 -9.21 8.53
CA LYS A 438 -14.65 -8.28 9.62
C LYS A 438 -15.73 -8.85 10.53
N GLU A 439 -15.56 -8.67 11.83
CA GLU A 439 -16.59 -8.98 12.82
C GLU A 439 -17.83 -8.10 12.64
N PHE A 440 -18.99 -8.70 12.84
CA PHE A 440 -20.28 -8.03 12.92
C PHE A 440 -21.20 -8.81 13.86
N LYS A 441 -22.27 -8.16 14.33
CA LYS A 441 -23.28 -8.79 15.18
C LYS A 441 -24.59 -8.82 14.44
N ASP A 442 -25.09 -10.02 14.18
CA ASP A 442 -26.42 -10.19 13.62
C ASP A 442 -27.47 -9.63 14.58
N VAL A 443 -28.43 -8.92 14.02
CA VAL A 443 -29.61 -8.45 14.74
C VAL A 443 -30.89 -9.11 14.23
N ILE A 444 -30.84 -9.77 13.08
CA ILE A 444 -32.05 -10.31 12.46
C ILE A 444 -32.57 -11.52 13.23
N HIS A 445 -31.71 -12.37 13.81
CA HIS A 445 -32.12 -13.55 14.58
C HIS A 445 -33.13 -13.24 15.70
N PHE A 446 -33.10 -12.04 16.30
CA PHE A 446 -34.03 -11.65 17.36
C PHE A 446 -34.94 -10.47 17.02
N ALA A 447 -34.59 -9.64 16.02
CA ALA A 447 -35.31 -8.40 15.73
C ALA A 447 -36.24 -8.49 14.50
N HIS A 448 -36.34 -9.63 13.84
CA HIS A 448 -37.18 -9.77 12.66
C HIS A 448 -38.70 -9.62 12.97
N GLY A 449 -39.44 -9.02 12.04
CA GLY A 449 -40.90 -8.87 12.09
C GLY A 449 -41.68 -10.03 11.45
N VAL A 450 -41.00 -11.09 11.01
CA VAL A 450 -41.61 -12.25 10.32
C VAL A 450 -42.47 -13.07 11.29
N GLN A 451 -43.68 -13.44 10.84
CA GLN A 451 -44.66 -14.21 11.63
C GLN A 451 -45.08 -15.53 10.95
N ASN A 452 -44.70 -15.76 9.69
CA ASN A 452 -45.00 -17.01 8.99
C ASN A 452 -44.14 -18.13 9.56
N SER A 453 -44.76 -19.23 10.01
CA SER A 453 -44.06 -20.30 10.72
C SER A 453 -42.93 -20.94 9.91
N ALA A 454 -43.13 -21.21 8.61
CA ALA A 454 -42.10 -21.80 7.76
C ALA A 454 -40.91 -20.83 7.58
N ALA A 455 -41.19 -19.53 7.43
CA ALA A 455 -40.15 -18.53 7.34
C ALA A 455 -39.40 -18.34 8.67
N VAL A 456 -40.09 -18.41 9.82
CA VAL A 456 -39.44 -18.35 11.14
C VAL A 456 -38.54 -19.57 11.36
N GLU A 457 -39.02 -20.78 11.05
CA GLU A 457 -38.20 -22.00 11.12
C GLU A 457 -36.94 -21.89 10.26
N MET A 458 -37.05 -21.29 9.07
CA MET A 458 -35.91 -21.05 8.18
C MET A 458 -34.94 -20.00 8.76
N ILE A 459 -35.46 -18.93 9.35
CA ILE A 459 -34.62 -17.90 10.01
C ILE A 459 -33.86 -18.52 11.18
N ASP A 460 -34.55 -19.23 12.07
CA ASP A 460 -33.94 -19.91 13.23
C ASP A 460 -32.86 -20.92 12.82
N MET A 461 -32.95 -21.47 11.60
CA MET A 461 -31.98 -22.44 11.07
C MET A 461 -30.70 -21.79 10.55
N ILE A 462 -30.77 -20.61 9.93
CA ILE A 462 -29.60 -20.00 9.25
C ILE A 462 -29.03 -18.77 9.98
N TYR A 463 -29.82 -18.11 10.83
CA TYR A 463 -29.38 -16.96 11.62
C TYR A 463 -28.97 -17.41 13.02
N ASP A 464 -27.76 -17.96 13.14
CA ASP A 464 -27.15 -18.31 14.42
C ASP A 464 -25.98 -17.36 14.73
N GLN A 465 -26.20 -16.48 15.71
CA GLN A 465 -25.20 -15.49 16.11
C GLN A 465 -23.98 -16.12 16.78
N ASP A 466 -24.15 -17.17 17.58
CA ASP A 466 -23.04 -17.80 18.30
C ASP A 466 -22.17 -18.60 17.34
N GLU A 467 -22.79 -19.38 16.44
CA GLU A 467 -22.08 -20.09 15.37
C GLU A 467 -21.38 -19.13 14.42
N MET A 468 -22.03 -18.01 14.05
CA MET A 468 -21.40 -16.96 13.22
C MET A 468 -20.12 -16.41 13.87
N GLN A 469 -20.13 -16.11 15.18
CA GLN A 469 -18.92 -15.63 15.86
C GLN A 469 -17.82 -16.69 15.93
N GLU A 470 -18.18 -17.96 16.16
CA GLU A 470 -17.21 -19.06 16.17
C GLU A 470 -16.52 -19.21 14.81
N LEU A 471 -17.30 -19.18 13.73
CA LEU A 471 -16.80 -19.31 12.36
C LEU A 471 -15.95 -18.10 11.94
N LEU A 472 -16.35 -16.88 12.30
CA LEU A 472 -15.53 -15.69 12.10
C LEU A 472 -14.18 -15.80 12.81
N ALA A 473 -14.17 -16.17 14.09
CA ALA A 473 -12.93 -16.33 14.86
C ALA A 473 -12.02 -17.42 14.29
N LYS A 474 -12.60 -18.54 13.83
CA LYS A 474 -11.88 -19.63 13.16
C LYS A 474 -11.22 -19.17 11.86
N ASP A 475 -11.97 -18.52 10.99
CA ASP A 475 -11.48 -18.04 9.70
C ASP A 475 -10.43 -16.94 9.88
N GLN A 476 -10.65 -16.03 10.83
CA GLN A 476 -9.70 -14.98 11.21
C GLN A 476 -8.37 -15.56 11.69
N LYS A 477 -8.42 -16.54 12.60
CA LYS A 477 -7.20 -17.19 13.12
C LYS A 477 -6.40 -17.83 11.99
N LYS A 478 -7.04 -18.58 11.09
CA LYS A 478 -6.38 -19.19 9.91
C LYS A 478 -5.74 -18.13 9.03
N HIS A 479 -6.42 -17.01 8.79
CA HIS A 479 -5.88 -15.91 8.00
C HIS A 479 -4.60 -15.32 8.64
N LEU A 480 -4.61 -15.04 9.94
CA LEU A 480 -3.45 -14.51 10.65
C LEU A 480 -2.24 -15.47 10.65
N GLU A 481 -2.49 -16.79 10.72
CA GLU A 481 -1.42 -17.80 10.58
C GLU A 481 -0.75 -17.75 9.20
N LEU A 482 -1.53 -17.56 8.13
CA LEU A 482 -1.01 -17.44 6.77
C LEU A 482 -0.30 -16.09 6.54
N LEU A 483 -0.81 -14.99 7.09
CA LEU A 483 -0.09 -13.71 7.07
C LEU A 483 1.25 -13.81 7.80
N LYS A 484 1.30 -14.54 8.92
CA LYS A 484 2.56 -14.78 9.64
C LYS A 484 3.57 -15.52 8.76
N GLN A 485 3.14 -16.53 8.01
CA GLN A 485 4.02 -17.24 7.06
C GLN A 485 4.51 -16.33 5.92
N THR A 486 3.62 -15.47 5.42
CA THR A 486 3.88 -14.64 4.23
C THR A 486 4.71 -13.39 4.54
N MET A 487 4.47 -12.76 5.69
CA MET A 487 5.02 -11.45 6.05
C MET A 487 5.94 -11.48 7.26
N GLY A 488 5.73 -12.44 8.18
CA GLY A 488 6.50 -12.57 9.42
C GLY A 488 8.02 -12.61 9.21
N PRO A 489 8.56 -13.36 8.22
CA PRO A 489 9.99 -13.36 7.93
C PRO A 489 10.61 -11.98 7.65
N PHE A 490 9.80 -10.99 7.24
CA PHE A 490 10.26 -9.64 6.92
C PHE A 490 9.93 -8.61 8.02
N LEU A 491 8.87 -8.84 8.80
CA LEU A 491 8.38 -7.87 9.80
C LEU A 491 8.69 -8.25 11.24
N GLN A 492 8.63 -9.53 11.59
CA GLN A 492 8.88 -10.02 12.96
C GLN A 492 10.37 -10.30 13.15
N VAL A 493 11.17 -9.25 13.03
CA VAL A 493 12.63 -9.29 13.12
C VAL A 493 13.14 -8.15 14.01
N ALA A 494 14.35 -8.31 14.55
CA ALA A 494 15.01 -7.32 15.40
C ALA A 494 14.10 -6.86 16.56
N GLU A 495 13.87 -5.54 16.71
CA GLU A 495 13.05 -4.97 17.78
C GLU A 495 11.56 -5.37 17.72
N ASP A 496 11.09 -5.92 16.60
CA ASP A 496 9.70 -6.33 16.39
C ASP A 496 9.50 -7.87 16.43
N GLU A 497 10.48 -8.67 16.89
CA GLU A 497 10.40 -10.15 16.84
C GLU A 497 9.15 -10.74 17.51
N ASP A 498 8.75 -10.15 18.64
CA ASP A 498 7.60 -10.59 19.45
C ASP A 498 6.29 -9.87 19.09
N LYS A 499 6.35 -8.85 18.21
CA LYS A 499 5.19 -8.07 17.81
C LYS A 499 4.23 -8.94 17.02
N LYS A 500 2.92 -8.88 17.32
CA LYS A 500 1.95 -9.74 16.64
C LYS A 500 1.71 -9.28 15.20
N ILE A 501 1.39 -10.22 14.31
CA ILE A 501 1.26 -9.93 12.88
C ILE A 501 0.13 -8.92 12.57
N ASP A 502 -0.92 -8.90 13.39
CA ASP A 502 -2.08 -8.01 13.29
C ASP A 502 -1.85 -6.60 13.86
N GLU A 503 -0.73 -6.38 14.55
CA GLU A 503 -0.29 -5.08 15.06
C GLU A 503 0.53 -4.29 14.03
N PHE A 504 0.95 -4.92 12.92
CA PHE A 504 1.59 -4.21 11.80
C PHE A 504 0.55 -3.51 10.92
N PRO A 505 0.94 -2.42 10.22
CA PRO A 505 0.11 -1.86 9.16
C PRO A 505 -0.06 -2.87 8.04
N GLU A 506 -1.17 -2.77 7.30
CA GLU A 506 -1.38 -3.60 6.11
C GLU A 506 -0.37 -3.16 5.03
N PRO A 507 0.60 -4.02 4.64
CA PRO A 507 1.77 -3.57 3.90
C PRO A 507 1.46 -3.25 2.43
N ILE A 508 0.53 -3.93 1.77
CA ILE A 508 0.19 -3.65 0.37
C ILE A 508 -0.43 -2.27 0.24
N THR A 509 -1.39 -1.94 1.10
CA THR A 509 -2.05 -0.64 1.17
C THR A 509 -1.07 0.45 1.53
N TYR A 510 -0.19 0.19 2.49
CA TYR A 510 0.86 1.14 2.86
C TYR A 510 1.71 1.51 1.65
N VAL A 511 2.24 0.52 0.93
CA VAL A 511 3.05 0.74 -0.28
C VAL A 511 2.24 1.42 -1.38
N ALA A 512 1.01 0.99 -1.64
CA ALA A 512 0.14 1.60 -2.64
C ALA A 512 -0.15 3.09 -2.33
N HIS A 513 -0.41 3.41 -1.07
CA HIS A 513 -0.63 4.78 -0.62
C HIS A 513 0.63 5.63 -0.79
N MET A 514 1.80 5.12 -0.38
CA MET A 514 3.08 5.82 -0.52
C MET A 514 3.44 6.03 -1.99
N TYR A 515 3.22 5.01 -2.82
CA TYR A 515 3.52 5.05 -4.25
C TYR A 515 2.76 6.17 -4.97
N ASP A 516 1.45 6.32 -4.69
CA ASP A 516 0.59 7.32 -5.31
C ASP A 516 0.78 8.76 -4.75
N GLN A 517 1.68 8.97 -3.79
CA GLN A 517 2.00 10.32 -3.28
C GLN A 517 2.71 11.21 -4.31
N TYR A 518 2.83 12.49 -3.95
CA TYR A 518 3.68 13.42 -4.69
C TYR A 518 5.15 13.06 -4.52
N MET A 519 5.92 13.31 -5.57
CA MET A 519 7.33 12.97 -5.60
C MET A 519 8.20 14.09 -5.02
N THR A 520 9.24 13.72 -4.30
CA THR A 520 10.33 14.62 -3.89
C THR A 520 11.48 14.57 -4.89
N VAL A 521 12.40 15.55 -4.83
CA VAL A 521 13.62 15.54 -5.65
C VAL A 521 14.52 14.35 -5.28
N ALA A 522 14.51 13.94 -4.00
CA ALA A 522 15.27 12.77 -3.54
C ALA A 522 14.70 11.47 -4.14
N GLU A 523 13.38 11.32 -4.20
CA GLU A 523 12.73 10.18 -4.86
C GLU A 523 13.05 10.14 -6.36
N VAL A 524 12.91 11.26 -7.08
CA VAL A 524 13.28 11.34 -8.50
C VAL A 524 14.75 10.96 -8.72
N ALA A 525 15.65 11.47 -7.89
CA ALA A 525 17.07 11.18 -7.99
C ALA A 525 17.38 9.70 -7.74
N ALA A 526 16.80 9.11 -6.70
CA ALA A 526 17.01 7.70 -6.36
C ALA A 526 16.44 6.77 -7.44
N GLU A 527 15.28 7.10 -8.00
CA GLU A 527 14.68 6.35 -9.12
C GLU A 527 15.49 6.44 -10.43
N LEU A 528 16.16 7.58 -10.67
CA LEU A 528 17.09 7.76 -11.79
C LEU A 528 18.49 7.16 -11.53
N GLY A 529 18.72 6.57 -10.36
CA GLY A 529 20.01 5.98 -10.01
C GLY A 529 21.10 7.01 -9.69
N PHE A 530 20.72 8.17 -9.14
CA PHE A 530 21.67 9.15 -8.60
C PHE A 530 21.91 8.96 -7.10
N ASP A 531 23.17 9.11 -6.71
CA ASP A 531 23.67 9.10 -5.32
C ASP A 531 23.45 10.43 -4.59
N ASP A 532 23.19 11.50 -5.34
CA ASP A 532 22.90 12.84 -4.83
C ASP A 532 21.78 13.50 -5.64
N LYS A 533 20.76 14.00 -4.93
CA LYS A 533 19.63 14.74 -5.50
C LYS A 533 20.05 16.00 -6.27
N LEU A 534 21.20 16.60 -5.95
CA LEU A 534 21.73 17.77 -6.66
C LEU A 534 22.09 17.48 -8.12
N ARG A 535 22.23 16.20 -8.50
CA ARG A 535 22.46 15.78 -9.88
C ARG A 535 21.23 15.95 -10.77
N VAL A 536 20.04 16.05 -10.17
CA VAL A 536 18.82 16.40 -10.90
C VAL A 536 18.79 17.92 -11.09
N ASN A 537 19.26 18.40 -12.25
CA ASN A 537 19.20 19.81 -12.58
C ASN A 537 17.78 20.22 -12.98
N LEU A 538 16.96 20.64 -12.00
CA LEU A 538 15.56 21.08 -12.21
C LEU A 538 15.42 22.34 -13.07
N ARG A 539 16.54 22.95 -13.49
CA ARG A 539 16.58 24.08 -14.42
C ARG A 539 16.97 23.70 -15.84
N ASP A 540 17.22 22.43 -16.08
CA ASP A 540 17.43 21.89 -17.41
C ASP A 540 16.16 22.11 -18.27
N PRO A 541 16.25 22.78 -19.44
CA PRO A 541 15.09 23.04 -20.29
C PRO A 541 14.32 21.79 -20.70
N ASP A 542 15.00 20.65 -20.86
CA ASP A 542 14.38 19.41 -21.32
C ASP A 542 13.65 18.73 -20.16
N LEU A 543 14.24 18.70 -18.97
CA LEU A 543 13.53 18.24 -17.76
C LEU A 543 12.36 19.15 -17.36
N ILE A 544 12.46 20.47 -17.59
CA ILE A 544 11.35 21.41 -17.37
C ILE A 544 10.18 21.08 -18.31
N GLN A 545 10.44 20.73 -19.56
CA GLN A 545 9.38 20.36 -20.51
C GLN A 545 8.64 19.08 -20.09
N LEU A 546 9.32 18.18 -19.37
CA LEU A 546 8.73 17.01 -18.74
C LEU A 546 7.96 17.33 -17.43
N GLY A 547 7.99 18.58 -16.96
CA GLY A 547 7.28 19.03 -15.76
C GLY A 547 8.08 18.93 -14.46
N LEU A 548 9.33 18.43 -14.48
CA LEU A 548 10.14 18.27 -13.27
C LEU A 548 10.54 19.62 -12.66
N GLY A 549 10.52 20.69 -13.44
CA GLY A 549 10.76 22.05 -12.95
C GLY A 549 9.83 22.48 -11.81
N LEU A 550 8.66 21.83 -11.66
CA LEU A 550 7.75 22.07 -10.53
C LEU A 550 8.37 21.74 -9.17
N LEU A 551 9.38 20.87 -9.14
CA LEU A 551 10.11 20.52 -7.92
C LEU A 551 11.22 21.53 -7.56
N ASP A 552 11.46 22.58 -8.38
CA ASP A 552 12.50 23.57 -8.10
C ASP A 552 12.20 24.29 -6.76
N PRO A 553 13.13 24.30 -5.79
CA PRO A 553 12.91 24.89 -4.47
C PRO A 553 12.47 26.35 -4.48
N ARG A 554 12.72 27.11 -5.56
CA ARG A 554 12.22 28.50 -5.71
C ARG A 554 10.70 28.60 -5.78
N PHE A 555 10.02 27.49 -6.03
CA PHE A 555 8.56 27.42 -6.09
C PHE A 555 7.92 27.02 -4.74
N GLN A 556 8.72 26.65 -3.73
CA GLN A 556 8.22 26.16 -2.44
C GLN A 556 7.33 27.18 -1.69
N ASP A 557 7.54 28.48 -1.92
CA ASP A 557 6.85 29.58 -1.22
C ASP A 557 5.75 30.25 -2.08
N LYS A 558 5.38 29.65 -3.23
CA LYS A 558 4.35 30.21 -4.12
C LYS A 558 2.95 29.85 -3.63
N GLU A 559 1.99 30.74 -3.89
CA GLU A 559 0.56 30.47 -3.62
C GLU A 559 0.07 29.30 -4.50
N GLY A 560 -0.12 28.13 -3.89
CA GLY A 560 -0.64 26.91 -4.52
C GLY A 560 0.18 25.66 -4.20
N ASP A 561 -0.44 24.48 -4.23
CA ASP A 561 0.24 23.19 -4.03
C ASP A 561 1.06 22.83 -5.29
N ILE A 562 2.25 23.43 -5.44
CA ILE A 562 3.17 23.13 -6.54
C ILE A 562 3.91 21.83 -6.21
N VAL A 563 3.40 20.72 -6.76
CA VAL A 563 3.91 19.37 -6.52
C VAL A 563 3.96 18.55 -7.81
N TYR A 564 4.91 17.63 -7.91
CA TYR A 564 4.99 16.69 -9.02
C TYR A 564 4.31 15.37 -8.63
N LYS A 565 3.33 14.93 -9.42
CA LYS A 565 2.52 13.74 -9.08
C LYS A 565 3.16 12.47 -9.62
N ARG A 566 3.12 11.36 -8.86
CA ARG A 566 3.49 10.02 -9.34
C ARG A 566 2.86 9.69 -10.70
N ALA A 567 1.56 9.96 -10.85
CA ALA A 567 0.84 9.68 -12.08
C ALA A 567 1.48 10.35 -13.31
N MET A 568 2.05 11.56 -13.18
CA MET A 568 2.76 12.22 -14.29
C MET A 568 4.03 11.45 -14.67
N TRP A 569 4.79 11.00 -13.67
CA TRP A 569 6.01 10.21 -13.87
C TRP A 569 5.76 8.87 -14.58
N ASP A 570 4.68 8.19 -14.18
CA ASP A 570 4.26 6.89 -14.72
C ASP A 570 3.57 7.00 -16.09
N THR A 571 3.11 8.19 -16.50
CA THR A 571 2.25 8.34 -17.68
C THR A 571 2.99 7.93 -18.94
N ILE A 572 2.49 6.90 -19.63
CA ILE A 572 2.96 6.45 -20.93
C ILE A 572 2.21 7.21 -22.03
N VAL A 573 2.93 7.93 -22.87
CA VAL A 573 2.40 8.62 -24.07
C VAL A 573 3.29 8.27 -25.26
N ASP A 574 2.67 7.77 -26.32
CA ASP A 574 3.35 7.30 -27.54
C ASP A 574 4.38 6.19 -27.29
N GLY A 575 4.09 5.31 -26.33
CA GLY A 575 4.91 4.13 -26.00
C GLY A 575 6.03 4.37 -24.98
N GLU A 576 6.20 5.60 -24.48
CA GLU A 576 7.21 5.92 -23.48
C GLU A 576 6.63 6.70 -22.30
N SER A 577 7.10 6.37 -21.09
CA SER A 577 6.77 7.11 -19.87
C SER A 577 7.58 8.40 -19.72
N VAL A 578 7.15 9.29 -18.83
CA VAL A 578 7.95 10.48 -18.48
C VAL A 578 9.27 10.09 -17.81
N PHE A 579 9.28 9.03 -16.99
CA PHE A 579 10.51 8.43 -16.47
C PHE A 579 11.48 8.03 -17.59
N GLN A 580 11.00 7.29 -18.60
CA GLN A 580 11.82 6.83 -19.72
C GLN A 580 12.35 8.01 -20.56
N LYS A 581 11.54 9.05 -20.76
CA LYS A 581 11.98 10.29 -21.42
C LYS A 581 13.08 10.99 -20.62
N ALA A 582 12.93 11.07 -19.30
CA ALA A 582 13.98 11.63 -18.45
C ALA A 582 15.29 10.83 -18.52
N LEU A 583 15.22 9.50 -18.62
CA LEU A 583 16.42 8.66 -18.83
C LEU A 583 17.12 8.99 -20.15
N ILE A 584 16.36 9.19 -21.24
CA ILE A 584 16.92 9.55 -22.55
C ILE A 584 17.64 10.90 -22.45
N GLU A 585 16.98 11.93 -21.93
CA GLU A 585 17.55 13.28 -21.82
C GLU A 585 18.82 13.30 -20.96
N LEU A 586 18.86 12.49 -19.91
CA LEU A 586 20.00 12.37 -19.00
C LEU A 586 21.06 11.36 -19.45
N GLY A 587 20.82 10.62 -20.54
CA GLY A 587 21.72 9.58 -21.03
C GLY A 587 21.92 8.42 -20.05
N LEU A 588 20.88 8.06 -19.29
CA LEU A 588 20.94 7.07 -18.20
C LEU A 588 20.49 5.66 -18.62
N GLY A 589 19.99 5.50 -19.83
CA GLY A 589 19.63 4.20 -20.38
C GLY A 589 18.82 4.31 -21.66
N ILE A 590 18.53 3.15 -22.24
CA ILE A 590 17.69 3.02 -23.43
C ILE A 590 16.35 2.45 -22.96
N PRO A 591 15.22 3.15 -23.17
CA PRO A 591 13.90 2.59 -22.89
C PRO A 591 13.67 1.31 -23.68
N THR A 592 13.08 0.31 -23.04
CA THR A 592 12.56 -0.84 -23.75
C THR A 592 11.19 -0.47 -24.31
N SER A 593 11.04 -0.53 -25.63
CA SER A 593 9.72 -0.38 -26.25
C SER A 593 8.80 -1.48 -25.73
N GLN A 594 7.62 -1.09 -25.25
CA GLN A 594 6.51 -2.02 -25.05
C GLN A 594 5.90 -2.40 -26.40
#